data_AF-I0IIU0-F1
#
_entry.id   AF-I0IIU0-F1
#
_cell.length_a   1.000
_cell.length_b   1.000
_cell.length_c   1.000
_cell.angle_alpha   90.00
_cell.angle_beta   90.00
_cell.angle_gamma   90.00
#
_symmetry.space_group_name_H-M   'P 1'
#
loop_
_entity.id
_entity.type
_entity.pdbx_description
1 polymer ?
#
loop_
_entity_poly.entity_id
_entity_poly.type
_entity_poly.pdbx_seq_one_letter_code
_entity_poly.pdbx_strand_id
1 'polypeptide(L)'
;MSAANVLVIGPHPDDQELGMGGTIAKLARSGHKVHVLDMTNGEPTPLGSPEKRRAEWEAATRILDGGSGNVTRENLDLPNRSVTHTLEARHKVAAVMRVQQSEFVFCPYFEDAHPDHVATTRIVEDARFDAKLSNTDLPGEPIHPRRLIYYYCTHLKIVPNPTLLLDISGFEDAKEQSIRAYHTQFVLPEKNAKVVTWVRQQNAFMGSRIGVASAEPFFLKEVAGLRTIDGIL
;
A
#
# COMPACT_ATOMS: atom_id res chain seq x y z
N MET A 1 16.41 -15.22 1.95
CA MET A 1 15.43 -15.10 3.05
C MET A 1 14.22 -15.95 2.69
N SER A 2 13.47 -16.47 3.66
CA SER A 2 12.20 -17.14 3.35
C SER A 2 11.22 -16.14 2.74
N ALA A 3 10.41 -16.58 1.78
CA ALA A 3 9.28 -15.81 1.29
C ALA A 3 8.39 -15.41 2.48
N ALA A 4 7.88 -14.17 2.45
CA ALA A 4 7.01 -13.63 3.49
C ALA A 4 5.67 -13.25 2.86
N ASN A 5 4.62 -13.29 3.66
CA ASN A 5 3.30 -12.81 3.26
C ASN A 5 3.17 -11.34 3.66
N VAL A 6 2.94 -10.49 2.67
CA VAL A 6 2.85 -9.04 2.81
C VAL A 6 1.46 -8.58 2.43
N LEU A 7 0.79 -7.85 3.32
CA LEU A 7 -0.50 -7.23 3.06
C LEU A 7 -0.30 -5.73 2.86
N VAL A 8 -0.81 -5.18 1.76
CA VAL A 8 -0.72 -3.76 1.44
C VAL A 8 -2.13 -3.20 1.32
N ILE A 9 -2.53 -2.37 2.28
CA ILE A 9 -3.91 -1.90 2.43
C ILE A 9 -3.96 -0.43 2.03
N GLY A 10 -4.94 -0.06 1.21
CA GLY A 10 -5.21 1.34 0.85
C GLY A 10 -6.71 1.63 0.80
N PRO A 11 -7.12 2.88 1.04
CA PRO A 11 -8.53 3.25 1.03
C PRO A 11 -9.13 3.15 -0.36
N HIS A 12 -8.39 3.58 -1.39
CA HIS A 12 -8.84 3.57 -2.77
C HIS A 12 -7.81 2.88 -3.70
N PRO A 13 -8.27 2.33 -4.83
CA PRO A 13 -7.37 1.69 -5.79
C PRO A 13 -6.52 2.71 -6.54
N ASP A 14 -5.30 2.96 -6.08
CA ASP A 14 -4.21 3.78 -6.67
C ASP A 14 -3.27 4.29 -5.57
N ASP A 15 -3.77 4.38 -4.34
CA ASP A 15 -3.02 4.84 -3.17
C ASP A 15 -1.77 4.01 -2.90
N GLN A 16 -1.86 2.69 -3.06
CA GLN A 16 -0.76 1.75 -2.84
C GLN A 16 0.30 1.92 -3.94
N GLU A 17 -0.10 2.12 -5.19
CA GLU A 17 0.78 2.37 -6.33
C GLU A 17 1.52 3.69 -6.19
N LEU A 18 0.81 4.77 -5.81
CA LEU A 18 1.39 6.08 -5.55
C LEU A 18 2.42 6.02 -4.42
N GLY A 19 2.03 5.43 -3.29
CA GLY A 19 2.85 5.39 -2.08
C GLY A 19 4.04 4.43 -2.19
N MET A 20 3.80 3.22 -2.71
CA MET A 20 4.76 2.11 -2.60
C MET A 20 4.78 1.13 -3.79
N GLY A 21 4.36 1.52 -4.99
CA GLY A 21 4.35 0.64 -6.15
C GLY A 21 5.72 0.03 -6.50
N GLY A 22 6.82 0.77 -6.30
CA GLY A 22 8.17 0.24 -6.52
C GLY A 22 8.50 -0.87 -5.54
N THR A 23 8.15 -0.69 -4.26
CA THR A 23 8.31 -1.69 -3.20
C THR A 23 7.44 -2.91 -3.45
N ILE A 24 6.18 -2.76 -3.87
CA ILE A 24 5.31 -3.89 -4.22
C ILE A 24 5.98 -4.75 -5.29
N ALA A 25 6.42 -4.13 -6.39
CA ALA A 25 7.07 -4.84 -7.47
C ALA A 25 8.39 -5.49 -7.01
N LYS A 26 9.20 -4.80 -6.18
CA LYS A 26 10.44 -5.35 -5.63
C LYS A 26 10.21 -6.55 -4.73
N LEU A 27 9.22 -6.49 -3.84
CA LEU A 27 8.84 -7.60 -2.96
C LEU A 27 8.38 -8.82 -3.77
N ALA A 28 7.48 -8.61 -4.73
CA ALA A 28 6.95 -9.67 -5.58
C ALA A 28 8.06 -10.38 -6.39
N ARG A 29 8.94 -9.61 -7.04
CA ARG A 29 10.07 -10.15 -7.81
C ARG A 29 11.16 -10.78 -6.93
N SER A 30 11.16 -10.48 -5.63
CA SER A 30 12.02 -11.13 -4.64
C SER A 30 11.39 -12.39 -4.02
N GLY A 31 10.23 -12.83 -4.51
CA GLY A 31 9.56 -14.06 -4.09
C GLY A 31 8.64 -13.90 -2.87
N HIS A 32 8.40 -12.68 -2.38
CA HIS A 32 7.40 -12.44 -1.33
C HIS A 32 6.00 -12.45 -1.94
N LYS A 33 5.02 -13.01 -1.21
CA LYS A 33 3.62 -12.98 -1.62
C LYS A 33 3.02 -11.65 -1.17
N VAL A 34 2.61 -10.82 -2.13
CA VAL A 34 2.01 -9.52 -1.85
C VAL A 34 0.51 -9.60 -2.13
N HIS A 35 -0.29 -9.31 -1.11
CA HIS A 35 -1.73 -9.19 -1.22
C HIS A 35 -2.11 -7.72 -1.06
N VAL A 36 -2.68 -7.13 -2.10
CA VAL A 36 -3.19 -5.76 -2.09
C VAL A 36 -4.66 -5.78 -1.68
N LEU A 37 -5.02 -4.99 -0.68
CA LEU A 37 -6.37 -4.89 -0.17
C LEU A 37 -6.85 -3.45 -0.33
N ASP A 38 -7.91 -3.27 -1.12
CA ASP A 38 -8.60 -2.00 -1.21
C ASP A 38 -9.79 -1.98 -0.24
N MET A 39 -9.92 -0.91 0.54
CA MET A 39 -11.08 -0.76 1.42
C MET A 39 -12.34 -0.47 0.60
N THR A 40 -12.22 0.31 -0.46
CA THR A 40 -13.32 0.76 -1.33
C THR A 40 -12.94 0.57 -2.80
N ASN A 41 -13.90 0.65 -3.71
CA ASN A 41 -13.62 0.65 -5.16
C ASN A 41 -13.18 2.03 -5.71
N GLY A 42 -13.11 3.06 -4.86
CA GLY A 42 -12.76 4.43 -5.25
C GLY A 42 -13.83 5.21 -6.02
N GLU A 43 -14.99 4.62 -6.35
CA GLU A 43 -16.08 5.31 -7.06
C GLU A 43 -17.09 5.94 -6.09
N PRO A 44 -17.68 7.10 -6.42
CA PRO A 44 -17.65 7.76 -7.72
C PRO A 44 -16.39 8.61 -7.95
N THR A 45 -15.91 8.67 -9.20
CA THR A 45 -14.90 9.65 -9.66
C THR A 45 -15.40 10.42 -10.90
N PRO A 46 -14.81 11.59 -11.26
CA PRO A 46 -15.32 12.39 -12.39
C PRO A 46 -15.32 11.70 -13.75
N LEU A 47 -14.37 10.80 -14.01
CA LEU A 47 -14.18 10.12 -15.30
C LEU A 47 -14.28 8.58 -15.22
N GLY A 48 -14.38 8.05 -14.00
CA GLY A 48 -14.44 6.61 -13.74
C GLY A 48 -15.85 6.03 -13.78
N SER A 49 -15.88 4.73 -13.53
CA SER A 49 -17.05 3.91 -13.20
C SER A 49 -16.52 2.68 -12.47
N PRO A 50 -17.37 1.91 -11.75
CA PRO A 50 -16.92 0.71 -11.05
C PRO A 50 -16.19 -0.28 -11.97
N GLU A 51 -16.67 -0.43 -13.21
CA GLU A 51 -16.07 -1.31 -14.21
C GLU A 51 -14.73 -0.79 -14.72
N LYS A 52 -14.63 0.52 -14.99
CA LYS A 52 -13.38 1.14 -15.42
C LYS A 52 -12.33 1.04 -14.34
N ARG A 53 -12.66 1.42 -13.10
CA ARG A 53 -11.74 1.35 -11.96
C ARG A 53 -11.27 -0.08 -11.73
N ARG A 54 -12.18 -1.07 -11.87
CA ARG A 54 -11.82 -2.49 -11.81
C ARG A 54 -10.78 -2.89 -12.84
N ALA A 55 -11.01 -2.55 -14.11
CA ALA A 55 -10.06 -2.85 -15.17
C ALA A 55 -8.69 -2.16 -14.96
N GLU A 56 -8.69 -0.94 -14.44
CA GLU A 56 -7.49 -0.17 -14.14
C GLU A 56 -6.65 -0.80 -13.02
N TRP A 57 -7.27 -1.16 -11.88
CA TRP A 57 -6.51 -1.77 -10.78
C TRP A 57 -6.03 -3.18 -11.12
N GLU A 58 -6.77 -3.93 -11.95
CA GLU A 58 -6.32 -5.22 -12.46
C GLU A 58 -5.10 -5.06 -13.38
N ALA A 59 -5.08 -4.02 -14.22
CA ALA A 59 -3.92 -3.68 -15.04
C ALA A 59 -2.73 -3.25 -14.18
N ALA A 60 -2.93 -2.39 -13.18
CA ALA A 60 -1.89 -2.00 -12.23
C ALA A 60 -1.31 -3.22 -11.51
N THR A 61 -2.17 -4.13 -11.03
CA THR A 61 -1.77 -5.37 -10.36
C THR A 61 -0.87 -6.23 -11.24
N ARG A 62 -1.22 -6.44 -12.52
CA ARG A 62 -0.40 -7.20 -13.48
C ARG A 62 0.96 -6.55 -13.73
N ILE A 63 1.00 -5.22 -13.82
CA ILE A 63 2.24 -4.46 -14.03
C ILE A 63 3.19 -4.62 -12.84
N LEU A 64 2.67 -4.48 -11.62
CA LEU A 64 3.44 -4.65 -10.39
C LEU A 64 3.93 -6.08 -10.22
N ASP A 65 3.08 -7.07 -10.56
CA ASP A 65 3.43 -8.50 -10.52
C ASP A 65 4.61 -8.83 -11.43
N GLY A 66 4.65 -8.24 -12.64
CA GLY A 66 5.72 -8.45 -13.60
C GLY A 66 5.89 -9.91 -14.04
N GLY A 67 4.85 -10.74 -13.91
CA GLY A 67 4.88 -12.16 -14.26
C GLY A 67 5.42 -13.07 -13.15
N SER A 68 5.65 -12.55 -11.94
CA SER A 68 6.10 -13.35 -10.80
C SER A 68 5.01 -14.26 -10.23
N GLY A 69 3.74 -13.95 -10.47
CA GLY A 69 2.59 -14.67 -9.89
C GLY A 69 2.45 -14.49 -8.38
N ASN A 70 3.07 -13.45 -7.83
CA ASN A 70 3.17 -13.20 -6.39
C ASN A 70 2.30 -12.04 -5.92
N VAL A 71 1.69 -11.26 -6.82
CA VAL A 71 0.77 -10.17 -6.46
C VAL A 71 -0.68 -10.61 -6.68
N THR A 72 -1.47 -10.51 -5.62
CA THR A 72 -2.93 -10.72 -5.65
C THR A 72 -3.62 -9.46 -5.12
N ARG A 73 -4.90 -9.28 -5.45
CA ARG A 73 -5.66 -8.10 -5.04
C ARG A 73 -7.12 -8.43 -4.77
N GLU A 74 -7.69 -7.85 -3.72
CA GLU A 74 -9.12 -7.92 -3.41
C GLU A 74 -9.66 -6.58 -2.89
N ASN A 75 -10.99 -6.44 -2.88
CA ASN A 75 -11.71 -5.25 -2.43
C ASN A 75 -12.69 -5.62 -1.31
N LEU A 76 -12.79 -4.81 -0.26
CA LEU A 76 -13.74 -5.03 0.85
C LEU A 76 -15.15 -4.46 0.58
N ASP A 77 -15.33 -3.78 -0.54
CA ASP A 77 -16.57 -3.13 -0.98
C ASP A 77 -17.16 -2.18 0.08
N LEU A 78 -16.30 -1.50 0.86
CA LEU A 78 -16.77 -0.44 1.74
C LEU A 78 -17.19 0.79 0.93
N PRO A 79 -18.16 1.59 1.41
CA PRO A 79 -18.58 2.80 0.72
C PRO A 79 -17.47 3.84 0.65
N ASN A 80 -17.09 4.22 -0.57
CA ASN A 80 -16.14 5.29 -0.84
C ASN A 80 -16.62 6.64 -0.29
N ARG A 81 -15.68 7.51 0.11
CA ARG A 81 -15.92 8.82 0.76
C ARG A 81 -16.63 8.73 2.10
N SER A 82 -16.71 7.54 2.68
CA SER A 82 -17.47 7.25 3.90
C SER A 82 -16.86 6.10 4.70
N VAL A 83 -15.55 5.84 4.50
CA VAL A 83 -14.86 4.79 5.25
C VAL A 83 -14.92 5.17 6.73
N THR A 84 -15.55 4.30 7.51
CA THR A 84 -15.79 4.53 8.93
C THR A 84 -15.12 3.45 9.74
N HIS A 85 -14.47 3.84 10.84
CA HIS A 85 -13.86 2.92 11.79
C HIS A 85 -14.93 2.19 12.62
N THR A 86 -15.57 1.19 12.00
CA THR A 86 -16.55 0.30 12.65
C THR A 86 -15.91 -1.02 13.06
N LEU A 87 -16.54 -1.72 14.01
CA LEU A 87 -16.13 -3.07 14.40
C LEU A 87 -16.17 -4.03 13.20
N GLU A 88 -17.18 -3.90 12.34
CA GLU A 88 -17.31 -4.72 11.13
C GLU A 88 -16.15 -4.51 10.17
N ALA A 89 -15.79 -3.26 9.85
CA ALA A 89 -14.68 -2.96 8.95
C ALA A 89 -13.34 -3.47 9.50
N ARG A 90 -13.13 -3.28 10.81
CA ARG A 90 -11.97 -3.81 11.54
C ARG A 90 -11.88 -5.33 11.48
N HIS A 91 -12.99 -6.02 11.72
CA HIS A 91 -13.08 -7.47 11.65
C HIS A 91 -12.84 -8.02 10.25
N LYS A 92 -13.33 -7.33 9.19
CA LYS A 92 -13.02 -7.69 7.80
C LYS A 92 -11.51 -7.65 7.53
N VAL A 93 -10.83 -6.55 7.92
CA VAL A 93 -9.37 -6.45 7.76
C VAL A 93 -8.63 -7.50 8.60
N ALA A 94 -9.06 -7.74 9.83
CA ALA A 94 -8.46 -8.77 10.69
C ALA A 94 -8.60 -10.17 10.09
N ALA A 95 -9.74 -10.48 9.47
CA ALA A 95 -9.96 -11.74 8.76
C ALA A 95 -9.00 -11.90 7.57
N VAL A 96 -8.78 -10.84 6.78
CA VAL A 96 -7.79 -10.87 5.68
C VAL A 96 -6.39 -11.15 6.22
N MET A 97 -5.96 -10.48 7.29
CA MET A 97 -4.66 -10.75 7.92
C MET A 97 -4.50 -12.22 8.33
N ARG A 98 -5.56 -12.83 8.87
CA ARG A 98 -5.59 -14.25 9.26
C ARG A 98 -5.57 -15.19 8.07
N VAL A 99 -6.44 -14.99 7.09
CA VAL A 99 -6.54 -15.85 5.90
C VAL A 99 -5.24 -15.82 5.09
N GLN A 100 -4.66 -14.63 4.92
CA GLN A 100 -3.40 -14.44 4.19
C GLN A 100 -2.15 -14.71 5.04
N GLN A 101 -2.31 -14.98 6.35
CA GLN A 101 -1.21 -15.10 7.30
C GLN A 101 -0.19 -13.96 7.14
N SER A 102 -0.67 -12.72 7.13
CA SER A 102 0.12 -11.53 6.82
C SER A 102 1.15 -11.23 7.92
N GLU A 103 2.43 -11.37 7.60
CA GLU A 103 3.52 -11.10 8.54
C GLU A 103 3.89 -9.62 8.57
N PHE A 104 3.80 -8.95 7.42
CA PHE A 104 4.04 -7.52 7.26
C PHE A 104 2.77 -6.86 6.72
N VAL A 105 2.34 -5.78 7.35
CA VAL A 105 1.19 -5.00 6.90
C VAL A 105 1.64 -3.59 6.59
N PHE A 106 1.24 -3.10 5.42
CA PHE A 106 1.43 -1.73 4.98
C PHE A 106 0.08 -1.01 4.92
N CYS A 107 0.05 0.26 5.36
CA CYS A 107 -1.13 1.12 5.28
C CYS A 107 -0.73 2.58 5.06
N PRO A 108 -1.67 3.50 4.75
CA PRO A 108 -1.34 4.91 4.52
C PRO A 108 -0.71 5.59 5.74
N TYR A 109 0.11 6.60 5.49
CA TYR A 109 0.62 7.51 6.52
C TYR A 109 -0.51 8.02 7.42
N PHE A 110 -0.27 8.02 8.74
CA PHE A 110 -1.32 8.21 9.75
C PHE A 110 -1.83 9.65 9.89
N GLU A 111 -1.21 10.62 9.20
CA GLU A 111 -1.70 11.99 9.10
C GLU A 111 -2.05 12.31 7.64
N ASP A 112 -3.31 12.67 7.41
CA ASP A 112 -3.80 13.02 6.08
C ASP A 112 -4.94 14.04 6.20
N ALA A 113 -5.15 14.82 5.15
CA ALA A 113 -6.35 15.63 4.97
C ALA A 113 -7.53 14.79 4.45
N HIS A 114 -7.29 13.61 3.85
CA HIS A 114 -8.33 12.72 3.35
C HIS A 114 -8.92 11.83 4.48
N PRO A 115 -10.21 11.97 4.84
CA PRO A 115 -10.80 11.23 5.96
C PRO A 115 -10.73 9.71 5.80
N ASP A 116 -10.95 9.18 4.59
CA ASP A 116 -10.86 7.73 4.34
C ASP A 116 -9.45 7.17 4.57
N HIS A 117 -8.39 7.96 4.34
CA HIS A 117 -7.01 7.54 4.66
C HIS A 117 -6.85 7.40 6.17
N VAL A 118 -7.25 8.41 6.93
CA VAL A 118 -7.20 8.41 8.40
C VAL A 118 -8.03 7.26 8.98
N ALA A 119 -9.25 7.06 8.47
CA ALA A 119 -10.13 5.98 8.91
C ALA A 119 -9.54 4.62 8.58
N THR A 120 -9.03 4.42 7.36
CA THR A 120 -8.36 3.17 6.94
C THR A 120 -7.17 2.85 7.82
N THR A 121 -6.26 3.81 8.03
CA THR A 121 -5.08 3.59 8.88
C THR A 121 -5.49 3.18 10.29
N ARG A 122 -6.51 3.83 10.87
CA ARG A 122 -7.03 3.44 12.20
C ARG A 122 -7.66 2.04 12.20
N ILE A 123 -8.41 1.68 11.15
CA ILE A 123 -8.99 0.34 10.99
C ILE A 123 -7.87 -0.70 11.00
N VAL A 124 -6.81 -0.47 10.22
CA VAL A 124 -5.68 -1.41 10.11
C VAL A 124 -4.93 -1.55 11.44
N GLU A 125 -4.69 -0.44 12.15
CA GLU A 125 -4.03 -0.44 13.46
C GLU A 125 -4.78 -1.31 14.47
N ASP A 126 -6.08 -1.09 14.62
CA ASP A 126 -6.89 -1.84 15.56
C ASP A 126 -7.10 -3.29 15.07
N ALA A 127 -7.26 -3.51 13.76
CA ALA A 127 -7.41 -4.83 13.16
C ALA A 127 -6.20 -5.73 13.39
N ARG A 128 -4.99 -5.17 13.43
CA ARG A 128 -3.76 -5.91 13.77
C ARG A 128 -3.84 -6.55 15.16
N PHE A 129 -4.50 -5.88 16.11
CA PHE A 129 -4.73 -6.44 17.44
C PHE A 129 -5.84 -7.49 17.42
N ASP A 130 -6.94 -7.23 16.71
CA ASP A 130 -8.05 -8.20 16.59
C ASP A 130 -7.63 -9.49 15.87
N ALA A 131 -6.70 -9.40 14.92
CA ALA A 131 -6.19 -10.54 14.17
C ALA A 131 -5.55 -11.61 15.06
N LYS A 132 -5.04 -11.27 16.26
CA LYS A 132 -4.45 -12.24 17.20
C LYS A 132 -5.41 -12.79 18.26
N LEU A 133 -6.64 -12.26 18.35
CA LEU A 133 -7.59 -12.70 19.36
C LEU A 133 -8.01 -14.16 19.12
N SER A 134 -7.94 -14.99 20.15
CA SER A 134 -8.55 -16.32 20.14
C SER A 134 -10.01 -16.23 20.62
N ASN A 135 -10.80 -17.30 20.42
CA ASN A 135 -12.21 -17.39 20.79
C ASN A 135 -13.10 -16.33 20.11
N THR A 136 -12.94 -16.20 18.78
CA THR A 136 -13.72 -15.30 17.92
C THR A 136 -14.23 -16.07 16.71
N ASP A 137 -15.33 -15.64 16.10
CA ASP A 137 -15.83 -16.18 14.83
C ASP A 137 -15.13 -15.61 13.58
N LEU A 138 -14.00 -14.91 13.75
CA LEU A 138 -13.23 -14.36 12.64
C LEU A 138 -12.59 -15.49 11.79
N PRO A 139 -12.76 -15.46 10.44
CA PRO A 139 -12.16 -16.45 9.55
C PRO A 139 -10.63 -16.50 9.61
N GLY A 140 -10.08 -17.69 9.35
CA GLY A 140 -8.63 -17.94 9.29
C GLY A 140 -7.97 -18.10 10.66
N GLU A 141 -6.70 -18.50 10.65
CA GLU A 141 -5.94 -18.74 11.87
C GLU A 141 -5.44 -17.44 12.52
N PRO A 142 -5.54 -17.27 13.85
CA PRO A 142 -5.07 -16.07 14.54
C PRO A 142 -3.60 -15.76 14.25
N ILE A 143 -3.31 -14.48 14.00
CA ILE A 143 -1.95 -13.99 13.75
C ILE A 143 -1.78 -12.59 14.33
N HIS A 144 -0.60 -12.31 14.88
CA HIS A 144 -0.20 -10.94 15.15
C HIS A 144 0.87 -10.53 14.12
N PRO A 145 0.51 -9.71 13.10
CA PRO A 145 1.47 -9.23 12.13
C PRO A 145 2.71 -8.64 12.81
N ARG A 146 3.89 -9.08 12.37
CA ARG A 146 5.18 -8.76 12.98
C ARG A 146 5.49 -7.28 12.90
N ARG A 147 5.05 -6.61 11.83
CA ARG A 147 5.25 -5.18 11.60
C ARG A 147 4.02 -4.55 10.96
N LEU A 148 3.75 -3.32 11.40
CA LEU A 148 2.90 -2.37 10.72
C LEU A 148 3.78 -1.22 10.20
N ILE A 149 3.71 -0.96 8.91
CA ILE A 149 4.57 -0.01 8.19
C ILE A 149 3.66 0.98 7.45
N TYR A 150 4.00 2.27 7.48
CA TYR A 150 3.16 3.29 6.88
C TYR A 150 3.83 3.83 5.61
N TYR A 151 3.18 3.67 4.45
CA TYR A 151 3.68 4.23 3.19
C TYR A 151 3.24 5.68 3.03
N TYR A 152 4.07 6.49 2.38
CA TYR A 152 3.77 7.91 2.19
C TYR A 152 2.89 8.14 0.95
N CYS A 153 1.58 8.19 1.17
CA CYS A 153 0.58 8.73 0.23
C CYS A 153 -0.34 9.63 1.05
N THR A 154 -0.16 10.95 0.96
CA THR A 154 -0.91 11.93 1.77
C THR A 154 -1.32 13.15 0.95
N HIS A 155 -2.45 13.75 1.32
CA HIS A 155 -2.96 14.97 0.69
C HIS A 155 -2.47 16.25 1.40
N LEU A 156 -1.60 16.10 2.40
CA LEU A 156 -0.94 17.21 3.08
C LEU A 156 0.22 17.76 2.24
N LYS A 157 0.31 19.10 2.16
CA LYS A 157 1.42 19.80 1.50
C LYS A 157 2.62 19.94 2.45
N ILE A 158 3.11 18.81 2.92
CA ILE A 158 4.25 18.72 3.86
C ILE A 158 5.46 18.10 3.18
N VAL A 159 6.64 18.39 3.72
CA VAL A 159 7.87 17.72 3.31
C VAL A 159 7.99 16.43 4.15
N PRO A 160 8.02 15.25 3.52
CA PRO A 160 8.15 13.99 4.25
C PRO A 160 9.47 13.91 5.04
N ASN A 161 9.39 13.46 6.29
CA ASN A 161 10.54 13.12 7.13
C ASN A 161 10.48 11.62 7.53
N PRO A 162 10.77 10.71 6.59
CA PRO A 162 10.56 9.28 6.78
C PRO A 162 11.50 8.69 7.85
N THR A 163 11.02 7.69 8.58
CA THR A 163 11.86 6.92 9.51
C THR A 163 12.54 5.72 8.85
N LEU A 164 12.12 5.39 7.62
CA LEU A 164 12.66 4.29 6.82
C LEU A 164 12.59 4.66 5.34
N LEU A 165 13.65 4.36 4.60
CA LEU A 165 13.68 4.42 3.14
C LEU A 165 13.93 3.01 2.60
N LEU A 166 13.19 2.62 1.56
CA LEU A 166 13.40 1.35 0.86
C LEU A 166 13.90 1.65 -0.55
N ASP A 167 15.10 1.15 -0.88
CA ASP A 167 15.66 1.23 -2.23
C ASP A 167 14.77 0.51 -3.24
N ILE A 168 14.33 1.22 -4.28
CA ILE A 168 13.52 0.69 -5.38
C ILE A 168 14.22 0.86 -6.74
N SER A 169 15.54 1.02 -6.74
CA SER A 169 16.32 1.15 -7.97
C SER A 169 16.08 -0.04 -8.90
N GLY A 170 15.71 0.23 -10.15
CA GLY A 170 15.33 -0.77 -11.15
C GLY A 170 13.83 -1.14 -11.15
N PHE A 171 13.01 -0.52 -10.30
CA PHE A 171 11.56 -0.75 -10.19
C PHE A 171 10.72 0.51 -10.45
N GLU A 172 11.35 1.61 -10.81
CA GLU A 172 10.72 2.91 -11.05
C GLU A 172 9.68 2.83 -12.17
N ASP A 173 10.02 2.17 -13.28
CA ASP A 173 9.11 2.07 -14.43
C ASP A 173 7.88 1.22 -14.12
N ALA A 174 8.03 0.16 -13.30
CA ALA A 174 6.90 -0.64 -12.85
C ALA A 174 5.94 0.20 -12.01
N LYS A 175 6.49 1.01 -11.09
CA LYS A 175 5.70 1.97 -10.32
C LYS A 175 4.95 2.94 -11.22
N GLU A 176 5.64 3.62 -12.13
CA GLU A 176 5.01 4.61 -13.00
C GLU A 176 3.94 4.02 -13.91
N GLN A 177 4.21 2.87 -14.50
CA GLN A 177 3.24 2.20 -15.37
C GLN A 177 2.02 1.76 -14.56
N SER A 178 2.19 1.31 -13.32
CA SER A 178 1.06 0.95 -12.45
C SER A 178 0.18 2.16 -12.12
N ILE A 179 0.77 3.33 -11.87
CA ILE A 179 0.01 4.58 -11.64
C ILE A 179 -0.72 4.99 -12.93
N ARG A 180 -0.03 4.93 -14.08
CA ARG A 180 -0.62 5.28 -15.39
C ARG A 180 -1.72 4.31 -15.84
N ALA A 181 -1.78 3.10 -15.28
CA ALA A 181 -2.86 2.16 -15.55
C ALA A 181 -4.22 2.72 -15.12
N TYR A 182 -4.26 3.60 -14.11
CA TYR A 182 -5.44 4.36 -13.72
C TYR A 182 -5.67 5.55 -14.66
N HIS A 183 -6.02 5.23 -15.91
CA HIS A 183 -6.16 6.19 -17.00
C HIS A 183 -7.15 7.30 -16.68
N THR A 184 -8.27 6.97 -16.02
CA THR A 184 -9.30 7.92 -15.58
C THR A 184 -8.85 8.85 -14.46
N GLN A 185 -7.76 8.52 -13.75
CA GLN A 185 -7.25 9.32 -12.63
C GLN A 185 -5.97 10.10 -12.96
N PHE A 186 -5.01 9.51 -13.70
CA PHE A 186 -3.69 10.12 -13.91
C PHE A 186 -3.29 10.32 -15.37
N VAL A 187 -4.17 10.01 -16.33
CA VAL A 187 -3.90 10.24 -17.76
C VAL A 187 -4.90 11.22 -18.37
N LEU A 188 -6.20 10.95 -18.24
CA LEU A 188 -7.25 11.84 -18.75
C LEU A 188 -7.35 13.17 -18.00
N PRO A 189 -7.29 13.21 -16.65
CA PRO A 189 -7.35 14.48 -15.95
C PRO A 189 -6.01 15.23 -16.09
N GLU A 190 -6.01 16.32 -16.86
CA GLU A 190 -4.81 17.13 -17.13
C GLU A 190 -4.11 17.60 -15.84
N LYS A 191 -4.90 17.92 -14.79
CA LYS A 191 -4.38 18.34 -13.48
C LYS A 191 -3.55 17.26 -12.79
N ASN A 192 -3.89 15.98 -13.01
CA ASN A 192 -3.26 14.85 -12.34
C ASN A 192 -2.14 14.23 -13.17
N ALA A 193 -2.05 14.54 -14.47
CA ALA A 193 -1.03 13.97 -15.35
C ALA A 193 0.42 14.19 -14.88
N LYS A 194 0.67 15.27 -14.11
CA LYS A 194 1.99 15.60 -13.56
C LYS A 194 2.35 14.80 -12.30
N VAL A 195 1.38 14.16 -11.64
CA VAL A 195 1.57 13.41 -10.39
C VAL A 195 2.63 12.33 -10.57
N VAL A 196 2.61 11.58 -11.69
CA VAL A 196 3.59 10.52 -11.97
C VAL A 196 5.01 11.07 -12.00
N THR A 197 5.21 12.23 -12.63
CA THR A 197 6.51 12.91 -12.68
C THR A 197 6.96 13.35 -11.28
N TRP A 198 6.05 13.91 -10.47
CA TRP A 198 6.37 14.32 -9.11
C TRP A 198 6.74 13.13 -8.21
N VAL A 199 6.03 12.01 -8.35
CA VAL A 199 6.34 10.76 -7.63
C VAL A 199 7.75 10.27 -7.97
N ARG A 200 8.12 10.23 -9.26
CA ARG A 200 9.48 9.86 -9.67
C ARG A 200 10.54 10.79 -9.09
N GLN A 201 10.30 12.10 -9.13
CA GLN A 201 11.22 13.10 -8.59
C GLN A 201 11.38 12.95 -7.07
N GLN A 202 10.28 12.70 -6.35
CA GLN A 202 10.31 12.41 -4.92
C GLN A 202 11.11 11.15 -4.63
N ASN A 203 10.89 10.07 -5.40
CA ASN A 203 11.63 8.82 -5.17
C ASN A 203 13.13 8.96 -5.47
N ALA A 204 13.52 9.71 -6.50
CA ALA A 204 14.92 10.04 -6.76
C ALA A 204 15.54 10.89 -5.62
N PHE A 205 14.80 11.89 -5.13
CA PHE A 205 15.25 12.70 -3.99
C PHE A 205 15.47 11.83 -2.74
N MET A 206 14.54 10.93 -2.44
CA MET A 206 14.68 9.99 -1.33
C MET A 206 15.85 9.02 -1.53
N GLY A 207 16.04 8.50 -2.74
CA GLY A 207 17.18 7.65 -3.09
C GLY A 207 18.51 8.32 -2.78
N SER A 208 18.63 9.63 -3.07
CA SER A 208 19.83 10.40 -2.75
C SER A 208 20.17 10.47 -1.26
N ARG A 209 19.22 10.21 -0.36
CA ARG A 209 19.46 10.22 1.10
C ARG A 209 20.16 8.94 1.59
N ILE A 210 20.10 7.85 0.82
CA ILE A 210 20.69 6.54 1.15
C ILE A 210 21.62 6.03 0.04
N GLY A 211 22.10 6.91 -0.84
CA GLY A 211 23.11 6.57 -1.86
C GLY A 211 22.63 5.69 -3.02
N VAL A 212 21.33 5.65 -3.32
CA VAL A 212 20.76 4.85 -4.42
C VAL A 212 20.02 5.72 -5.44
N ALA A 213 19.67 5.13 -6.59
CA ALA A 213 19.01 5.87 -7.67
C ALA A 213 17.59 6.33 -7.29
N SER A 214 16.85 5.48 -6.57
CA SER A 214 15.45 5.73 -6.22
C SER A 214 15.07 5.00 -4.93
N ALA A 215 14.31 5.66 -4.06
CA ALA A 215 13.80 5.05 -2.82
C ALA A 215 12.38 5.51 -2.48
N GLU A 216 11.62 4.65 -1.81
CA GLU A 216 10.29 4.97 -1.28
C GLU A 216 10.33 5.28 0.21
N PRO A 217 9.65 6.37 0.65
CA PRO A 217 9.60 6.74 2.05
C PRO A 217 8.51 6.00 2.83
N PHE A 218 8.91 5.50 3.99
CA PHE A 218 8.06 4.80 4.95
C PHE A 218 8.24 5.36 6.36
N PHE A 219 7.23 5.12 7.18
CA PHE A 219 7.21 5.50 8.59
C PHE A 219 6.96 4.27 9.45
N LEU A 220 7.48 4.31 10.67
CA LEU A 220 7.30 3.30 11.69
C LEU A 220 6.97 3.99 13.02
N LYS A 221 5.93 3.51 13.71
CA LYS A 221 5.70 3.86 15.13
C LYS A 221 6.48 2.97 16.08
N GLU A 222 6.98 1.83 15.59
CA GLU A 222 7.79 0.85 16.31
C GLU A 222 9.26 0.93 15.87
N VAL A 223 10.18 0.51 16.74
CA VAL A 223 11.62 0.53 16.43
C VAL A 223 11.97 -0.56 15.40
N ALA A 224 12.68 -0.17 14.34
CA ALA A 224 13.33 -1.12 13.44
C ALA A 224 14.68 -1.58 14.01
N GLY A 225 14.96 -2.88 13.89
CA GLY A 225 16.23 -3.47 14.30
C GLY A 225 16.92 -4.13 13.11
N LEU A 226 18.25 -4.14 13.13
CA LEU A 226 19.09 -4.76 12.11
C LEU A 226 19.80 -5.97 12.70
N ARG A 227 19.99 -7.02 11.88
CA ARG A 227 20.77 -8.21 12.28
C ARG A 227 22.25 -8.00 12.10
N THR A 228 22.66 -7.22 11.10
CA THR A 228 24.05 -6.91 10.77
C THR A 228 24.15 -5.44 10.35
N ILE A 229 25.37 -4.89 10.40
CA ILE A 229 25.64 -3.50 10.01
C ILE A 229 25.39 -3.26 8.51
N ASP A 230 25.53 -4.30 7.68
CA ASP A 230 25.31 -4.24 6.23
C ASP A 230 23.85 -3.95 5.83
N GLY A 231 22.92 -3.99 6.80
CA GLY A 231 21.53 -3.56 6.59
C GLY A 231 21.36 -2.03 6.59
N ILE A 232 22.39 -1.27 6.98
CA ILE A 232 22.47 0.18 6.80
C ILE A 232 23.10 0.45 5.43
N LEU A 233 22.33 1.09 4.55
CA LEU A 233 22.81 1.57 3.26
C LEU A 233 23.55 2.90 3.42
#